data_AF-A0A3D5MYZ5-F1
#
_entry.id   AF-A0A3D5MYZ5-F1
#
_cell.length_a   1.000
_cell.length_b   1.000
_cell.length_c   1.000
_cell.angle_alpha   90.00
_cell.angle_beta   90.00
_cell.angle_gamma   90.00
#
_symmetry.space_group_name_H-M   'P 1'
#
loop_
_entity.id
_entity.type
_entity.pdbx_description
1 polymer ?
#
loop_
_entity_poly.entity_id
_entity_poly.type
_entity_poly.pdbx_seq_one_letter_code
_entity_poly.pdbx_strand_id
1 'polypeptide(L)'
;MARTKSKSNKSPARKKHQDNAFNADIIGIIYIATGLIMGIAIYTELAGVLSSLAQKIACAAIGVGEYALPIYLIYFGFQYIKTRGNIEFNKNFFGITLLILVIMLVCGTLNMQSSNKPDDFIYNFKAIIYNKSEFVHGGILSYLICYPLCRLIGFLGTYIVLFAFSVISIIFIFDITLYDLGVKAYNITEKMKNNRKQRIVEKERKGITIKKK
;
A
#
# COMPACT_ATOMS: atom_id res chain seq x y z
N MET A 1 51.89 -32.56 31.23
CA MET A 1 50.76 -31.62 31.23
C MET A 1 50.24 -31.49 29.79
N ALA A 2 49.17 -32.21 29.42
CA ALA A 2 48.57 -32.12 28.09
C ALA A 2 47.29 -31.29 28.17
N ARG A 3 47.27 -30.11 27.52
CA ARG A 3 46.08 -29.28 27.37
C ARG A 3 45.14 -29.92 26.33
N THR A 4 44.10 -30.61 26.80
CA THR A 4 43.04 -31.13 25.94
C THR A 4 42.21 -29.97 25.39
N LYS A 5 42.25 -29.76 24.07
CA LYS A 5 41.38 -28.81 23.35
C LYS A 5 39.92 -29.24 23.51
N SER A 6 39.12 -28.39 24.16
CA SER A 6 37.66 -28.51 24.19
C SER A 6 37.08 -28.39 22.79
N LYS A 7 36.56 -29.50 22.25
CA LYS A 7 35.79 -29.54 21.00
C LYS A 7 34.35 -29.17 21.35
N SER A 8 34.01 -27.89 21.20
CA SER A 8 32.66 -27.37 21.41
C SER A 8 31.64 -28.12 20.55
N ASN A 9 30.82 -28.95 21.20
CA ASN A 9 29.74 -29.70 20.58
C ASN A 9 28.54 -28.74 20.40
N LYS A 10 28.39 -28.14 19.21
CA LYS A 10 27.20 -27.32 18.87
C LYS A 10 25.98 -28.26 18.80
N SER A 11 25.01 -28.07 19.68
CA SER A 11 23.78 -28.86 19.80
C SER A 11 22.94 -28.85 18.50
N PRO A 12 22.22 -29.94 18.18
CA PRO A 12 21.48 -30.12 16.91
C PRO A 12 20.38 -29.07 16.70
N ALA A 13 19.83 -28.48 17.77
CA ALA A 13 18.85 -27.40 17.69
C ALA A 13 19.43 -26.10 17.09
N ARG A 14 20.71 -25.80 17.33
CA ARG A 14 21.38 -24.61 16.74
C ARG A 14 21.67 -24.79 15.24
N LYS A 15 21.96 -26.01 14.78
CA LYS A 15 22.15 -26.28 13.34
C LYS A 15 20.85 -26.10 12.56
N LYS A 16 19.74 -26.69 13.03
CA LYS A 16 18.43 -26.55 12.36
C LYS A 16 17.95 -25.09 12.26
N HIS A 17 18.21 -24.27 13.28
CA HIS A 17 17.88 -22.85 13.27
C HIS A 17 18.82 -22.01 12.37
N GLN A 18 20.04 -22.48 12.13
CA GLN A 18 21.00 -21.84 11.24
C GLN A 18 20.75 -22.22 9.77
N ASP A 19 20.40 -23.48 9.50
CA ASP A 19 20.03 -23.97 8.17
C ASP A 19 18.72 -23.34 7.68
N ASN A 20 17.70 -23.23 8.54
CA ASN A 20 16.46 -22.53 8.21
C ASN A 20 16.68 -21.03 7.93
N ALA A 21 17.61 -20.39 8.64
CA ALA A 21 17.95 -18.99 8.37
C ALA A 21 18.68 -18.83 7.03
N PHE A 22 19.60 -19.73 6.69
CA PHE A 22 20.29 -19.72 5.41
C PHE A 22 19.33 -19.94 4.22
N ASN A 23 18.38 -20.86 4.38
CA ASN A 23 17.33 -21.08 3.38
C ASN A 23 16.39 -19.87 3.26
N ALA A 24 16.10 -19.20 4.39
CA ALA A 24 15.29 -17.98 4.38
C ALA A 24 15.98 -16.83 3.65
N ASP A 25 17.30 -16.68 3.82
CA ASP A 25 18.08 -15.64 3.13
C ASP A 25 18.04 -15.84 1.61
N ILE A 26 18.23 -17.08 1.13
CA ILE A 26 18.18 -17.41 -0.31
C ILE A 26 16.80 -17.10 -0.90
N ILE A 27 15.74 -17.59 -0.26
CA ILE A 27 14.37 -17.37 -0.74
C ILE A 27 14.02 -15.88 -0.73
N GLY A 28 14.44 -15.15 0.31
CA GLY A 28 14.21 -13.71 0.40
C GLY A 28 14.93 -12.92 -0.69
N ILE A 29 16.19 -13.29 -1.02
CA ILE A 29 16.93 -12.70 -2.13
C ILE A 29 16.23 -13.00 -3.47
N ILE A 30 15.71 -14.23 -3.67
CA ILE A 30 14.95 -14.58 -4.87
C ILE A 30 13.71 -13.69 -4.99
N TYR A 31 12.95 -13.48 -3.92
CA TYR A 31 11.79 -12.57 -3.94
C TYR A 31 12.17 -11.13 -4.31
N ILE A 32 13.25 -10.61 -3.75
CA ILE A 32 13.75 -9.26 -4.10
C ILE A 32 14.15 -9.20 -5.58
N ALA A 33 14.91 -10.19 -6.06
CA ALA A 33 15.33 -10.26 -7.46
C ALA A 33 14.13 -10.34 -8.41
N THR A 34 13.13 -11.18 -8.10
CA THR A 34 11.89 -11.26 -8.88
C THR A 34 11.12 -9.93 -8.84
N GLY A 35 11.02 -9.28 -7.69
CA GLY A 35 10.38 -7.97 -7.56
C GLY A 35 11.07 -6.89 -8.39
N LEU A 36 12.41 -6.86 -8.42
CA LEU A 36 13.17 -5.93 -9.25
C LEU A 36 12.98 -6.21 -10.75
N ILE A 37 13.07 -7.47 -11.18
CA ILE A 37 12.83 -7.87 -12.57
C ILE A 37 11.41 -7.50 -12.99
N MET A 38 10.42 -7.79 -12.14
CA MET A 38 9.02 -7.46 -12.38
C MET A 38 8.77 -5.95 -12.39
N GLY A 39 9.45 -5.20 -11.53
CA GLY A 39 9.41 -3.73 -11.53
C GLY A 39 9.96 -3.15 -12.83
N ILE A 40 11.10 -3.65 -13.31
CA ILE A 40 11.63 -3.26 -14.62
C ILE A 40 10.61 -3.64 -15.71
N ALA A 41 10.01 -4.81 -15.65
CA ALA A 41 9.05 -5.26 -16.66
C ALA A 41 7.73 -4.44 -16.69
N ILE A 42 7.32 -3.89 -15.56
CA ILE A 42 6.07 -3.12 -15.42
C ILE A 42 6.31 -1.62 -15.67
N TYR A 43 7.36 -1.05 -15.08
CA TYR A 43 7.63 0.38 -15.14
C TYR A 43 8.40 0.81 -16.39
N THR A 44 9.04 -0.14 -17.09
CA THR A 44 9.84 0.18 -18.27
C THR A 44 9.46 -0.70 -19.45
N GLU A 45 9.50 -0.12 -20.64
CA GLU A 45 9.30 -0.85 -21.90
C GLU A 45 10.57 -1.63 -22.35
N LEU A 46 11.62 -1.59 -21.54
CA LEU A 46 12.97 -2.04 -21.91
C LEU A 46 13.13 -3.58 -21.94
N ALA A 47 12.27 -4.33 -21.26
CA ALA A 47 12.39 -5.79 -21.16
C ALA A 47 11.76 -6.55 -22.36
N GLY A 48 11.42 -5.85 -23.45
CA GLY A 48 11.00 -6.45 -24.73
C GLY A 48 9.57 -7.02 -24.74
N VAL A 49 9.30 -7.97 -25.65
CA VAL A 49 7.95 -8.53 -25.89
C VAL A 49 7.38 -9.26 -24.67
N LEU A 50 8.24 -9.89 -23.86
CA LEU A 50 7.83 -10.54 -22.62
C LEU A 50 7.31 -9.53 -21.58
N SER A 51 7.95 -8.35 -21.53
CA SER A 51 7.55 -7.23 -20.67
C SER A 51 6.16 -6.71 -21.00
N SER A 52 5.91 -6.43 -22.29
CA SER A 52 4.63 -5.89 -22.73
C SER A 52 3.49 -6.90 -22.57
N LEU A 53 3.77 -8.20 -22.69
CA LEU A 53 2.79 -9.23 -22.39
C LEU A 53 2.50 -9.32 -20.89
N ALA A 54 3.54 -9.34 -20.05
CA ALA A 54 3.39 -9.38 -18.60
C ALA A 54 2.62 -8.16 -18.08
N GLN A 55 2.94 -6.96 -18.58
CA GLN A 55 2.26 -5.71 -18.27
C GLN A 55 0.80 -5.76 -18.72
N LYS A 56 0.50 -6.24 -19.95
CA LYS A 56 -0.90 -6.39 -20.39
C LYS A 56 -1.70 -7.32 -19.50
N ILE A 57 -1.11 -8.44 -19.08
CA ILE A 57 -1.79 -9.42 -18.22
C ILE A 57 -1.99 -8.85 -16.81
N ALA A 58 -0.95 -8.25 -16.22
CA ALA A 58 -1.01 -7.65 -14.89
C ALA A 58 -2.00 -6.48 -14.84
N CYS A 59 -1.98 -5.61 -15.85
CA CYS A 59 -2.87 -4.47 -15.98
C CYS A 59 -4.31 -4.96 -16.22
N ALA A 60 -4.53 -5.93 -17.11
CA ALA A 60 -5.86 -6.50 -17.30
C ALA A 60 -6.40 -7.12 -15.99
N ALA A 61 -5.58 -7.82 -15.22
CA ALA A 61 -6.01 -8.49 -13.99
C ALA A 61 -6.29 -7.51 -12.84
N ILE A 62 -5.34 -6.62 -12.54
CA ILE A 62 -5.28 -5.81 -11.30
C ILE A 62 -5.26 -4.29 -11.61
N GLY A 63 -5.08 -3.91 -12.86
CA GLY A 63 -5.12 -2.51 -13.29
C GLY A 63 -4.07 -1.68 -12.59
N VAL A 64 -4.46 -0.55 -11.99
CA VAL A 64 -3.58 0.32 -11.19
C VAL A 64 -2.79 -0.43 -10.11
N GLY A 65 -3.34 -1.51 -9.56
CA GLY A 65 -2.65 -2.30 -8.54
C GLY A 65 -1.43 -3.09 -9.05
N GLU A 66 -1.26 -3.21 -10.37
CA GLU A 66 -0.03 -3.73 -11.01
C GLU A 66 1.23 -3.05 -10.45
N TYR A 67 1.19 -1.74 -10.27
CA TYR A 67 2.34 -0.98 -9.79
C TYR A 67 2.68 -1.27 -8.32
N ALA A 68 1.75 -1.84 -7.55
CA ALA A 68 2.03 -2.23 -6.18
C ALA A 68 2.74 -3.60 -6.09
N LEU A 69 2.53 -4.48 -7.07
CA LEU A 69 3.07 -5.86 -7.05
C LEU A 69 4.60 -5.93 -6.91
N PRO A 70 5.41 -5.20 -7.71
CA PRO A 70 6.86 -5.19 -7.56
C PRO A 70 7.31 -4.75 -6.18
N ILE A 71 6.66 -3.71 -5.63
CA ILE A 71 6.97 -3.16 -4.31
C ILE A 71 6.64 -4.18 -3.22
N TYR A 72 5.50 -4.88 -3.33
CA TYR A 72 5.12 -5.94 -2.41
C TYR A 72 6.12 -7.10 -2.41
N LEU A 73 6.58 -7.54 -3.59
CA LEU A 73 7.58 -8.62 -3.71
C LEU A 73 8.90 -8.25 -3.01
N ILE A 74 9.38 -7.02 -3.21
CA ILE A 74 10.61 -6.54 -2.55
C ILE A 74 10.40 -6.47 -1.04
N TYR A 75 9.27 -5.92 -0.59
CA TYR A 75 8.94 -5.84 0.83
C TYR A 75 8.88 -7.22 1.48
N PHE A 76 8.20 -8.18 0.84
CA PHE A 76 8.11 -9.55 1.33
C PHE A 76 9.47 -10.23 1.37
N GLY A 77 10.32 -10.05 0.35
CA GLY A 77 11.67 -10.58 0.35
C GLY A 77 12.49 -10.05 1.53
N PHE A 78 12.44 -8.74 1.80
CA PHE A 78 13.12 -8.15 2.96
C PHE A 78 12.58 -8.68 4.30
N GLN A 79 11.25 -8.75 4.45
CA GLN A 79 10.61 -9.26 5.66
C GLN A 79 10.93 -10.74 5.90
N TYR A 80 11.04 -11.54 4.83
CA TYR A 80 11.37 -12.95 4.88
C TYR A 80 12.80 -13.20 5.39
N ILE A 81 13.77 -12.40 4.91
CA ILE A 81 15.17 -12.39 5.40
C ILE A 81 15.19 -11.98 6.87
N LYS A 82 14.57 -10.84 7.20
CA LYS A 82 14.59 -10.26 8.55
C LYS A 82 14.04 -11.23 9.60
N THR A 83 12.99 -11.97 9.24
CA THR A 83 12.26 -12.82 10.20
C THR A 83 12.65 -14.30 10.08
N ARG A 84 13.70 -14.61 9.32
CA ARG A 84 14.23 -15.99 9.14
C ARG A 84 13.13 -17.01 8.80
N GLY A 85 12.19 -16.60 7.95
CA GLY A 85 11.08 -17.44 7.48
C GLY A 85 9.76 -17.37 8.27
N ASN A 86 9.66 -16.61 9.36
CA ASN A 86 8.39 -16.40 10.06
C ASN A 86 7.78 -15.04 9.70
N ILE A 87 6.92 -14.96 8.69
CA ILE A 87 6.34 -13.68 8.26
C ILE A 87 5.29 -13.22 9.27
N GLU A 88 5.67 -12.31 10.17
CA GLU A 88 4.68 -11.59 10.98
C GLU A 88 4.11 -10.43 10.17
N PHE A 89 2.82 -10.52 9.85
CA PHE A 89 2.07 -9.47 9.18
C PHE A 89 1.71 -8.37 10.17
N ASN A 90 2.27 -7.18 9.97
CA ASN A 90 1.93 -6.04 10.79
C ASN A 90 0.55 -5.47 10.39
N LYS A 91 -0.19 -4.89 11.34
CA LYS A 91 -1.50 -4.25 11.09
C LYS A 91 -1.42 -3.15 10.02
N ASN A 92 -0.32 -2.40 10.00
CA ASN A 92 -0.08 -1.36 8.99
C ASN A 92 -0.01 -1.96 7.57
N PHE A 93 0.51 -3.18 7.41
CA PHE A 93 0.56 -3.86 6.11
C PHE A 93 -0.86 -4.18 5.61
N PHE A 94 -1.74 -4.63 6.51
CA PHE A 94 -3.15 -4.83 6.21
C PHE A 94 -3.85 -3.51 5.83
N GLY A 95 -3.54 -2.41 6.52
CA GLY A 95 -4.04 -1.08 6.16
C GLY A 95 -3.62 -0.62 4.76
N ILE A 96 -2.33 -0.79 4.41
CA ILE A 96 -1.81 -0.40 3.08
C ILE A 96 -2.43 -1.27 1.98
N THR A 97 -2.50 -2.58 2.17
CA THR A 97 -3.12 -3.50 1.20
C THR A 97 -4.61 -3.18 0.99
N LEU A 98 -5.34 -2.91 2.07
CA LEU A 98 -6.75 -2.49 1.99
C LEU A 98 -6.90 -1.15 1.25
N LEU A 99 -6.02 -0.18 1.50
CA LEU A 99 -6.05 1.11 0.82
C LEU A 99 -5.84 0.97 -0.70
N ILE A 100 -4.88 0.16 -1.11
CA ILE A 100 -4.62 -0.12 -2.53
C ILE A 100 -5.82 -0.81 -3.17
N LEU A 101 -6.44 -1.76 -2.46
CA LEU A 101 -7.66 -2.43 -2.92
C LEU A 101 -8.81 -1.44 -3.09
N VAL A 102 -9.00 -0.50 -2.17
CA VAL A 102 -10.00 0.58 -2.31
C VAL A 102 -9.72 1.44 -3.53
N ILE A 103 -8.46 1.84 -3.78
CA ILE A 103 -8.09 2.62 -4.96
C ILE A 103 -8.43 1.85 -6.24
N MET A 104 -8.10 0.56 -6.29
CA MET A 104 -8.46 -0.29 -7.43
C MET A 104 -9.98 -0.32 -7.65
N LEU A 105 -10.77 -0.48 -6.59
CA LEU A 105 -12.24 -0.49 -6.69
C LEU A 105 -12.79 0.86 -7.16
N VAL A 106 -12.25 1.99 -6.67
CA VAL A 106 -12.63 3.33 -7.14
C VAL A 106 -12.35 3.49 -8.63
N CYS A 107 -11.16 3.10 -9.09
CA CYS A 107 -10.83 3.12 -10.52
C CYS A 107 -11.74 2.20 -11.34
N GLY A 108 -12.11 1.02 -10.82
CA GLY A 108 -13.07 0.12 -11.44
C GLY A 108 -14.47 0.75 -11.58
N THR A 109 -14.96 1.41 -10.54
CA THR A 109 -16.27 2.09 -10.55
C THR A 109 -16.29 3.28 -11.51
N LEU A 110 -15.22 4.08 -11.55
CA LEU A 110 -15.08 5.20 -12.50
C LEU A 110 -15.07 4.71 -13.95
N ASN A 111 -14.33 3.63 -14.23
CA ASN A 111 -14.27 3.02 -15.55
C ASN A 111 -15.65 2.51 -16.01
N MET A 112 -16.42 1.89 -15.11
CA MET A 112 -17.81 1.48 -15.38
C MET A 112 -18.73 2.66 -15.68
N GLN A 113 -18.63 3.73 -14.89
CA GLN A 113 -19.46 4.92 -15.07
C GLN A 113 -19.15 5.63 -16.39
N SER A 114 -17.89 5.64 -16.81
CA SER A 114 -17.46 6.26 -18.06
C SER A 114 -17.69 5.38 -19.31
N SER A 115 -18.05 4.11 -19.13
CA SER A 115 -18.23 3.20 -20.26
C SER A 115 -19.56 3.44 -20.96
N ASN A 116 -19.53 3.45 -22.30
CA ASN A 116 -20.72 3.72 -23.15
C ASN A 116 -21.89 2.75 -22.95
N LYS A 117 -21.65 1.59 -22.33
CA LYS A 117 -22.67 0.56 -22.01
C LYS A 117 -22.45 0.03 -20.59
N PRO A 118 -22.84 0.76 -19.54
CA PRO A 118 -22.53 0.39 -18.15
C PRO A 118 -23.19 -0.93 -17.70
N ASP A 119 -24.31 -1.32 -18.31
CA ASP A 119 -25.07 -2.53 -17.95
C ASP A 119 -24.55 -3.81 -18.62
N ASP A 120 -23.76 -3.70 -19.69
CA ASP A 120 -23.31 -4.85 -20.48
C ASP A 120 -22.01 -5.43 -19.91
N PHE A 121 -22.15 -6.49 -19.10
CA PHE A 121 -21.03 -7.12 -18.40
C PHE A 121 -19.94 -7.59 -19.37
N ILE A 122 -20.33 -8.24 -20.47
CA ILE A 122 -19.40 -8.86 -21.42
C ILE A 122 -18.64 -7.77 -22.19
N TYR A 123 -19.32 -6.69 -22.56
CA TYR A 123 -18.68 -5.58 -23.26
C TYR A 123 -17.60 -4.90 -22.42
N ASN A 124 -17.90 -4.59 -21.15
CA ASN A 124 -16.94 -3.96 -20.24
C ASN A 124 -15.80 -4.90 -19.86
N PHE A 125 -16.10 -6.17 -19.61
CA PHE A 125 -15.09 -7.20 -19.36
C PHE A 125 -14.08 -7.30 -20.51
N LYS A 126 -14.58 -7.27 -21.75
CA LYS A 126 -13.74 -7.27 -22.94
C LYS A 126 -12.96 -5.95 -23.08
N ALA A 127 -13.57 -4.81 -22.79
CA ALA A 127 -12.89 -3.52 -22.83
C ALA A 127 -11.67 -3.47 -21.89
N ILE A 128 -11.79 -4.05 -20.70
CA ILE A 128 -10.70 -4.16 -19.71
C ILE A 128 -9.60 -5.12 -20.20
N ILE A 129 -9.97 -6.31 -20.71
CA ILE A 129 -9.00 -7.30 -21.21
C ILE A 129 -8.16 -6.76 -22.37
N TYR A 130 -8.81 -6.05 -23.31
CA TYR A 130 -8.12 -5.51 -24.47
C TYR A 130 -7.50 -4.14 -24.20
N ASN A 131 -7.54 -3.65 -22.95
CA ASN A 131 -7.08 -2.34 -22.54
C ASN A 131 -7.54 -1.22 -23.50
N LYS A 132 -8.82 -1.30 -23.91
CA LYS A 132 -9.46 -0.34 -24.84
C LYS A 132 -10.17 0.80 -24.10
N SER A 133 -10.06 0.84 -22.78
CA SER A 133 -10.61 1.91 -21.97
C SER A 133 -9.73 3.15 -22.06
N GLU A 134 -10.35 4.30 -22.34
CA GLU A 134 -9.68 5.60 -22.33
C GLU A 134 -9.18 6.00 -20.92
N PHE A 135 -9.76 5.40 -19.88
CA PHE A 135 -9.44 5.68 -18.49
C PHE A 135 -8.72 4.52 -17.80
N VAL A 136 -7.86 4.90 -16.85
CA VAL A 136 -7.15 3.98 -15.97
C VAL A 136 -8.17 3.09 -15.22
N HIS A 137 -8.05 1.77 -15.37
CA HIS A 137 -8.96 0.80 -14.74
C HIS A 137 -8.33 0.11 -13.53
N GLY A 138 -9.18 -0.38 -12.62
CA GLY A 138 -8.75 -1.23 -11.49
C GLY A 138 -8.57 -2.71 -11.85
N GLY A 139 -8.63 -3.05 -13.14
CA GLY A 139 -8.53 -4.42 -13.64
C GLY A 139 -9.80 -5.26 -13.43
N ILE A 140 -9.78 -6.49 -13.94
CA ILE A 140 -10.88 -7.46 -13.88
C ILE A 140 -11.27 -7.77 -12.42
N LEU A 141 -10.28 -7.85 -11.52
CA LEU A 141 -10.53 -8.17 -10.12
C LEU A 141 -11.44 -7.11 -9.46
N SER A 142 -11.15 -5.83 -9.72
CA SER A 142 -11.98 -4.72 -9.22
C SER A 142 -13.37 -4.73 -9.86
N TYR A 143 -13.45 -5.01 -11.16
CA TYR A 143 -14.72 -5.02 -11.90
C TYR A 143 -15.66 -6.12 -11.40
N LEU A 144 -15.13 -7.31 -11.12
CA LEU A 144 -15.91 -8.43 -10.60
C LEU A 144 -16.57 -8.12 -9.24
N ILE A 145 -15.91 -7.29 -8.43
CA ILE A 145 -16.42 -6.87 -7.11
C ILE A 145 -17.32 -5.64 -7.24
N CYS A 146 -16.93 -4.64 -8.04
CA CYS A 146 -17.69 -3.40 -8.21
C CYS A 146 -19.00 -3.61 -8.97
N TYR A 147 -19.06 -4.53 -9.93
CA TYR A 147 -20.27 -4.79 -10.72
C TYR A 147 -21.50 -5.13 -9.85
N PRO A 148 -21.45 -6.14 -8.96
CA PRO A 148 -22.57 -6.42 -8.06
C PRO A 148 -22.80 -5.28 -7.05
N LEU A 149 -21.75 -4.65 -6.54
CA LEU A 149 -21.87 -3.54 -5.58
C LEU A 149 -22.65 -2.35 -6.15
N CYS A 150 -22.30 -1.93 -7.37
CA CYS A 150 -22.98 -0.87 -8.08
C CYS A 150 -24.42 -1.27 -8.45
N ARG A 151 -24.70 -2.54 -8.73
CA ARG A 151 -26.06 -3.01 -9.03
C ARG A 151 -26.96 -3.07 -7.79
N LEU A 152 -26.39 -3.35 -6.62
CA LEU A 152 -27.13 -3.45 -5.36
C LEU A 152 -27.41 -2.07 -4.73
N ILE A 153 -26.43 -1.17 -4.76
CA ILE A 153 -26.46 0.10 -3.99
C ILE A 153 -26.53 1.33 -4.91
N GLY A 154 -26.24 1.16 -6.20
CA GLY A 154 -26.06 2.27 -7.15
C GLY A 154 -24.66 2.89 -7.07
N PHE A 155 -24.26 3.61 -8.11
CA PHE A 155 -22.93 4.24 -8.20
C PHE A 155 -22.64 5.18 -7.01
N LEU A 156 -23.59 6.04 -6.62
CA LEU A 156 -23.43 6.95 -5.48
C LEU A 156 -23.23 6.19 -4.16
N GLY A 157 -24.01 5.13 -3.95
CA GLY A 157 -23.89 4.29 -2.75
C GLY A 157 -22.55 3.57 -2.68
N THR A 158 -22.07 3.04 -3.80
CA THR A 158 -20.73 2.43 -3.89
C THR A 158 -19.63 3.41 -3.48
N TYR A 159 -19.68 4.68 -3.91
CA TYR A 159 -18.67 5.68 -3.50
C TYR A 159 -18.69 5.94 -1.99
N ILE A 160 -19.86 5.99 -1.35
CA ILE A 160 -19.98 6.17 0.10
C ILE A 160 -19.33 4.98 0.83
N VAL A 161 -19.60 3.76 0.38
CA VAL A 161 -19.01 2.55 0.95
C VAL A 161 -17.49 2.54 0.77
N LEU A 162 -17.00 2.84 -0.43
CA LEU A 162 -15.55 2.92 -0.71
C LEU A 162 -14.87 4.01 0.12
N PHE A 163 -15.54 5.15 0.33
CA PHE A 163 -15.03 6.21 1.20
C PHE A 163 -14.90 5.73 2.65
N ALA A 164 -15.89 5.00 3.17
CA ALA A 164 -15.81 4.42 4.51
C ALA A 164 -14.64 3.43 4.63
N PHE A 165 -14.45 2.53 3.66
CA PHE A 165 -13.30 1.62 3.63
C PHE A 165 -11.95 2.33 3.52
N SER A 166 -11.89 3.47 2.82
CA SER A 166 -10.70 4.32 2.77
C SER A 166 -10.34 4.84 4.17
N VAL A 167 -11.32 5.36 4.91
CA VAL A 167 -11.12 5.83 6.30
C VAL A 167 -10.66 4.69 7.20
N ILE A 168 -11.26 3.50 7.08
CA ILE A 168 -10.85 2.31 7.84
C ILE A 168 -9.38 1.96 7.54
N SER A 169 -8.99 1.94 6.26
CA SER A 169 -7.61 1.66 5.85
C SER A 169 -6.61 2.64 6.48
N ILE A 170 -6.94 3.93 6.48
CA ILE A 170 -6.11 4.99 7.09
C ILE A 170 -5.93 4.72 8.59
N ILE A 171 -6.98 4.34 9.30
CA ILE A 171 -6.91 3.99 10.73
C ILE A 171 -5.91 2.83 10.96
N PHE A 172 -5.98 1.78 10.15
CA PHE A 172 -5.03 0.66 10.22
C PHE A 172 -3.58 1.07 9.90
N ILE A 173 -3.37 2.00 8.96
CA ILE A 173 -2.03 2.49 8.59
C ILE A 173 -1.40 3.27 9.72
N PHE A 174 -2.18 4.16 10.36
CA PHE A 174 -1.65 5.00 11.41
C PHE A 174 -1.59 4.29 12.77
N ASP A 175 -2.33 3.19 12.98
CA ASP A 175 -2.57 2.61 14.31
C ASP A 175 -3.16 3.64 15.30
N ILE A 176 -3.61 4.78 14.77
CA ILE A 176 -4.21 5.88 15.50
C ILE A 176 -5.71 5.73 15.33
N THR A 177 -6.41 5.47 16.43
CA THR A 177 -7.87 5.51 16.46
C THR A 177 -8.38 6.90 16.10
N LEU A 178 -9.59 7.01 15.54
CA LEU A 178 -10.22 8.32 15.22
C LEU A 178 -10.18 9.30 16.42
N TYR A 179 -10.23 8.76 17.64
CA TYR A 179 -10.13 9.51 18.88
C TYR A 179 -8.76 10.20 19.05
N ASP A 180 -7.65 9.48 18.87
CA ASP A 180 -6.32 10.08 18.99
C ASP A 180 -6.04 11.10 17.89
N LEU A 181 -6.55 10.89 16.67
CA LEU A 181 -6.46 11.89 15.59
C LEU A 181 -7.20 13.18 15.95
N GLY A 182 -8.40 13.06 16.51
CA GLY A 182 -9.20 14.20 16.99
C GLY A 182 -8.50 14.97 18.11
N VAL A 183 -7.93 14.26 19.10
CA VAL A 183 -7.18 14.88 20.21
C VAL A 183 -5.90 15.56 19.69
N LYS A 184 -5.18 14.94 18.75
CA LYS A 184 -3.95 15.51 18.17
C LYS A 184 -4.25 16.73 17.31
N ALA A 185 -5.32 16.70 16.51
CA ALA A 185 -5.78 17.85 15.73
C ALA A 185 -6.26 18.99 16.63
N TYR A 186 -6.99 18.69 17.71
CA TYR A 186 -7.40 19.66 18.72
C TYR A 186 -6.18 20.33 19.35
N ASN A 187 -5.20 19.55 19.81
CA ASN A 187 -3.99 20.06 20.45
C ASN A 187 -3.11 20.89 19.49
N ILE A 188 -3.03 20.52 18.21
CA ILE A 188 -2.34 21.32 17.18
C ILE A 188 -3.06 22.67 17.00
N THR A 189 -4.39 22.65 16.94
CA THR A 189 -5.21 23.87 16.78
C THR A 189 -5.11 24.80 18.00
N GLU A 190 -5.16 24.24 19.21
CA GLU A 190 -4.95 24.95 20.48
C GLU A 190 -3.56 25.60 20.54
N LYS A 191 -2.51 24.84 20.19
CA LYS A 191 -1.12 25.32 20.18
C LYS A 191 -0.92 26.44 19.14
N MET A 192 -1.55 26.33 17.97
CA MET A 192 -1.55 27.41 16.97
C MET A 192 -2.29 28.66 17.47
N LYS A 193 -3.43 28.51 18.15
CA LYS A 193 -4.19 29.63 18.73
C LYS A 193 -3.40 30.35 19.82
N ASN A 194 -2.72 29.62 20.71
CA ASN A 194 -1.88 30.20 21.76
C ASN A 194 -0.64 30.89 21.19
N ASN A 195 0.05 30.29 20.21
CA ASN A 195 1.17 30.94 19.53
C ASN A 195 0.75 32.25 18.84
N ARG A 196 -0.46 32.30 18.26
CA ARG A 196 -0.98 33.51 17.62
C ARG A 196 -1.26 34.62 18.64
N LYS A 197 -1.84 34.27 19.80
CA LYS A 197 -2.04 35.21 20.92
C LYS A 197 -0.71 35.75 21.46
N GLN A 198 0.27 34.89 21.69
CA GLN A 198 1.59 35.29 22.17
C GLN A 198 2.30 36.25 21.19
N ARG A 199 2.23 35.99 19.88
CA ARG A 199 2.79 36.87 18.85
C ARG A 199 2.13 38.26 18.80
N ILE A 200 0.84 38.35 19.10
CA ILE A 200 0.11 39.64 19.15
C ILE A 200 0.54 40.43 20.38
N VAL A 201 0.57 39.78 21.56
CA VAL A 201 1.02 40.41 22.82
C VAL A 201 2.49 40.87 22.74
N GLU A 202 3.35 40.11 22.08
CA GLU A 202 4.75 40.51 21.90
C GLU A 202 4.92 41.70 20.93
N LYS A 203 4.09 41.80 19.90
CA LYS A 203 4.06 42.98 19.01
C LYS A 203 3.59 44.23 19.74
N GLU A 204 2.58 44.13 20.61
CA GLU A 204 2.09 45.25 21.41
C GLU A 204 3.13 45.74 22.43
N ARG A 205 3.83 44.83 23.13
CA ARG A 205 4.93 45.21 24.04
C ARG A 205 6.07 45.94 23.33
N LYS A 206 6.45 45.50 22.12
CA LYS A 206 7.50 46.16 21.33
C LYS A 206 7.04 47.53 20.81
N GLY A 207 5.78 47.68 20.43
CA GLY A 207 5.21 48.97 20.02
C GLY A 207 5.09 50.00 21.16
N ILE A 208 4.77 49.55 22.37
CA ILE A 208 4.69 50.42 23.57
C ILE A 208 6.08 50.92 24.00
N THR A 209 7.12 50.09 23.83
CA THR A 209 8.50 50.45 24.21
C THR A 209 9.10 51.55 23.32
N ILE A 210 8.66 51.66 22.06
CA ILE A 210 9.16 52.67 21.11
C ILE A 210 8.51 54.05 21.31
N LYS A 211 7.29 54.11 21.88
CA LYS A 211 6.54 55.36 22.09
C LYS A 211 6.90 56.14 23.37
N LYS A 212 7.84 55.65 24.18
CA LYS A 212 8.13 56.18 25.53
C LYS A 212 9.38 57.07 25.64
N LYS A 213 9.85 57.65 24.54
CA LYS A 213 11.02 58.53 24.48
C LYS A 213 10.63 59.89 23.92
#